data_AF-A0A2P8EAR7-F1
#
_entry.id   AF-A0A2P8EAR7-F1
#
_cell.length_a   1.000
_cell.length_b   1.000
_cell.length_c   1.000
_cell.angle_alpha   90.00
_cell.angle_beta   90.00
_cell.angle_gamma   90.00
#
_symmetry.space_group_name_H-M   'P 1'
#
loop_
_entity.id
_entity.type
_entity.pdbx_description
1 polymer ?
#
loop_
_entity_poly.entity_id
_entity_poly.type
_entity_poly.pdbx_seq_one_letter_code
_entity_poly.pdbx_strand_id
1 'polypeptide(L)' 'MSGQNKKVRYPQNKYLKVEVVKAERTIKDIAKEIGCSREVVSMIVNGHYKGDNIVPKIKEILKIK' A
#
# COMPACT_ATOMS: atom_id res chain seq x y z
N MET A 1 -22.86 -1.65 -4.15
CA MET A 1 -21.45 -1.31 -3.85
C MET A 1 -20.67 -1.35 -5.15
N SER A 2 -20.39 -0.19 -5.73
CA SER A 2 -19.73 -0.05 -7.03
C SER A 2 -18.23 -0.33 -6.89
N GLY A 3 -17.86 -1.60 -7.04
CA GLY A 3 -16.48 -2.02 -7.27
C GLY A 3 -16.04 -1.53 -8.64
N GLN A 4 -15.63 -0.27 -8.75
CA GLN A 4 -14.99 0.22 -9.96
C GLN A 4 -13.71 -0.61 -10.14
N ASN A 5 -13.69 -1.45 -11.17
CA ASN A 5 -12.52 -2.21 -11.59
C ASN A 5 -11.52 -1.23 -12.23
N LYS A 6 -10.97 -0.32 -11.41
CA LYS A 6 -10.00 0.69 -11.85
C LYS A 6 -8.78 -0.07 -12.37
N LYS A 7 -8.42 0.13 -13.64
CA LYS A 7 -7.18 -0.43 -14.19
C LYS A 7 -6.02 -0.13 -13.25
N VAL A 8 -5.20 -1.14 -12.96
CA VAL A 8 -3.96 -0.99 -12.19
C VAL A 8 -3.04 -0.07 -13.00
N ARG A 9 -2.63 1.05 -12.41
CA ARG A 9 -1.78 2.06 -13.05
C ARG A 9 -0.30 1.90 -12.69
N TYR A 10 -0.03 1.28 -11.54
CA TYR A 10 1.28 1.10 -10.95
C TYR A 10 1.47 -0.37 -10.53
N PRO A 11 1.59 -1.30 -11.50
CA PRO A 11 1.75 -2.72 -11.22
C PRO A 11 3.00 -3.02 -10.37
N GLN A 12 4.03 -2.18 -10.46
CA GLN A 12 5.23 -2.26 -9.64
C GLN A 12 4.96 -2.08 -8.14
N ASN A 13 3.80 -1.57 -7.71
CA ASN A 13 3.47 -1.47 -6.29
C ASN A 13 2.79 -2.74 -5.74
N LYS A 14 2.41 -3.71 -6.59
CA LYS A 14 1.67 -4.90 -6.16
C LYS A 14 2.45 -5.80 -5.21
N TYR A 15 3.79 -5.81 -5.30
CA TYR A 15 4.61 -6.62 -4.38
C TYR A 15 4.43 -6.14 -2.93
N LEU A 16 4.14 -4.86 -2.70
CA LEU A 16 3.89 -4.33 -1.35
C LEU A 16 2.73 -5.08 -0.67
N LYS A 17 1.70 -5.47 -1.42
CA LYS A 17 0.60 -6.28 -0.85
C LYS A 17 1.08 -7.62 -0.31
N VAL A 18 2.00 -8.27 -1.03
CA VAL A 18 2.60 -9.54 -0.61
C VAL A 18 3.43 -9.32 0.65
N GLU A 19 4.24 -8.28 0.69
CA GLU A 19 5.08 -7.96 1.85
C GLU A 19 4.27 -7.55 3.09
N VAL A 20 3.16 -6.84 2.92
CA VAL A 20 2.22 -6.54 4.02
C VAL A 20 1.70 -7.83 4.65
N VAL A 21 1.31 -8.82 3.83
CA VAL A 21 0.81 -10.11 4.31
C VAL A 21 1.93 -10.91 4.98
N LYS A 22 3.13 -10.94 4.40
CA LYS A 22 4.29 -11.62 4.99
C LYS A 22 4.69 -11.03 6.35
N ALA A 23 4.56 -9.72 6.52
CA ALA A 23 4.85 -9.04 7.77
C ALA A 23 3.72 -9.18 8.81
N GLU A 24 2.63 -9.89 8.50
CA GLU A 24 1.43 -10.03 9.35
C GLU A 24 0.86 -8.67 9.79
N ARG A 25 1.04 -7.63 8.96
CA ARG A 25 0.54 -6.27 9.22
C ARG A 25 -0.77 -6.03 8.50
N THR A 26 -1.61 -5.15 9.06
CA THR A 26 -2.79 -4.67 8.34
C THR A 26 -2.51 -3.34 7.65
N ILE A 27 -3.24 -3.07 6.56
CA ILE A 27 -3.22 -1.77 5.87
C ILE A 27 -3.62 -0.63 6.82
N LYS A 28 -4.47 -0.89 7.80
CA LYS A 28 -4.90 0.09 8.80
C LYS A 28 -3.75 0.46 9.73
N ASP A 29 -2.98 -0.50 10.20
CA ASP A 29 -1.86 -0.24 11.11
C ASP A 29 -0.74 0.52 10.41
N ILE A 30 -0.43 0.14 9.17
CA ILE A 30 0.56 0.85 8.34
C ILE A 30 0.10 2.29 8.09
N ALA A 31 -1.18 2.49 7.75
CA ALA A 31 -1.71 3.83 7.55
C ALA A 31 -1.63 4.71 8.81
N LYS A 32 -1.91 4.12 9.98
CA LYS A 32 -1.82 4.81 11.28
C LYS A 32 -0.38 5.20 11.61
N GLU A 33 0.58 4.32 11.38
CA GLU A 33 2.01 4.58 11.63
C GLU A 33 2.58 5.64 10.68
N ILE A 34 2.14 5.65 9.42
CA ILE A 34 2.52 6.67 8.43
C ILE A 34 1.82 8.02 8.67
N GLY A 35 0.68 8.02 9.38
CA GLY A 35 -0.17 9.20 9.55
C GLY A 35 -0.98 9.56 8.30
N CYS A 36 -1.47 8.57 7.55
CA CYS A 36 -2.28 8.79 6.35
C CYS A 36 -3.57 7.95 6.36
N SER A 37 -4.43 8.12 5.35
CA SER A 37 -5.68 7.35 5.29
C SER A 37 -5.43 5.91 4.85
N ARG A 38 -6.21 4.99 5.44
CA ARG A 38 -6.22 3.56 5.05
C ARG A 38 -6.47 3.38 3.55
N GLU A 39 -7.33 4.22 2.97
CA GLU A 39 -7.68 4.15 1.55
C GLU A 39 -6.49 4.49 0.66
N VAL A 40 -5.69 5.50 1.02
CA VAL A 40 -4.47 5.84 0.28
C VAL A 40 -3.49 4.67 0.27
N VAL A 41 -3.22 4.06 1.44
CA VAL A 41 -2.36 2.88 1.51
C VAL A 41 -2.93 1.72 0.69
N SER A 42 -4.26 1.49 0.75
CA SER A 42 -4.93 0.46 -0.04
C SER A 42 -4.78 0.68 -1.54
N MET A 43 -4.93 1.92 -2.01
CA MET A 43 -4.73 2.25 -3.43
C MET A 43 -3.28 2.05 -3.86
N ILE A 44 -2.30 2.32 -3.00
CA ILE A 44 -0.88 2.11 -3.29
C ILE A 44 -0.58 0.62 -3.42
N VAL A 45 -0.90 -0.19 -2.41
CA VAL A 45 -0.55 -1.63 -2.39
C VAL A 45 -1.27 -2.42 -3.48
N ASN A 46 -2.44 -1.95 -3.94
CA ASN A 46 -3.16 -2.56 -5.06
C ASN A 46 -2.72 -1.98 -6.43
N GLY A 47 -1.79 -1.02 -6.46
CA GLY A 47 -1.23 -0.46 -7.69
C GLY A 47 -2.15 0.53 -8.41
N HIS A 48 -3.11 1.14 -7.73
CA HIS A 48 -3.96 2.21 -8.28
C HIS A 48 -3.38 3.61 -8.06
N TYR A 49 -2.43 3.75 -7.13
CA TYR A 49 -1.76 5.02 -6.81
C TYR A 49 -0.25 4.84 -6.72
N LYS A 50 0.51 5.84 -7.21
CA LYS A 50 1.98 5.81 -7.25
C LYS A 50 2.58 5.84 -5.86
N GLY A 51 2.10 6.77 -5.04
CA GLY A 51 2.51 6.91 -3.64
C GLY A 51 3.96 7.33 -3.45
N ASP A 52 4.50 8.26 -4.26
CA ASP A 52 5.93 8.64 -4.23
C ASP A 52 6.49 8.93 -2.82
N ASN A 53 5.71 9.58 -1.96
CA ASN A 53 6.11 9.91 -0.58
C ASN A 53 5.74 8.85 0.47
N ILE A 54 4.91 7.86 0.10
CA ILE A 54 4.34 6.86 1.00
C ILE A 54 4.98 5.49 0.78
N VAL A 55 5.30 5.13 -0.47
CA VAL A 55 5.99 3.87 -0.81
C VAL A 55 7.31 3.72 -0.03
N PRO A 56 8.20 4.74 0.06
CA PRO A 56 9.39 4.64 0.88
C PRO A 56 9.08 4.36 2.36
N LYS A 57 8.09 5.03 2.93
CA LYS A 57 7.66 4.82 4.33
C LYS A 57 7.09 3.42 4.56
N ILE A 58 6.30 2.91 3.62
CA ILE A 58 5.81 1.52 3.67
C ILE A 58 6.99 0.54 3.65
N LYS A 59 8.00 0.77 2.80
CA LYS A 59 9.21 -0.08 2.77
C LYS A 59 9.97 -0.06 4.09
N GLU A 60 10.14 1.12 4.70
CA GLU A 60 10.79 1.27 6.01
C GLU A 60 10.06 0.49 7.10
N ILE A 61 8.74 0.63 7.19
CA ILE A 61 7.90 -0.08 8.18
C ILE A 61 7.96 -1.60 7.98
N LEU A 62 7.94 -2.03 6.72
CA LEU A 62 8.00 -3.45 6.35
C LEU A 62 9.43 -4.00 6.31
N LYS A 63 10.45 -3.17 6.55
CA LYS A 63 11.88 -3.52 6.50
C LYS A 63 12.30 -4.19 5.19
N ILE A 64 11.76 -3.70 4.07
CA ILE A 64 12.07 -4.20 2.72
C ILE A 64 13.28 -3.42 2.19
N LYS A 65 14.32 -4.14 1.75
CA LYS A 65 15.49 -3.55 1.08
C LYS A 65 15.18 -3.09 -0.35
#